data_AF-A0A2G4ITA5-F1
#
_entry.id   AF-A0A2G4ITA5-F1
#
_cell.length_a   1.000
_cell.length_b   1.000
_cell.length_c   1.000
_cell.angle_alpha   90.00
_cell.angle_beta   90.00
_cell.angle_gamma   90.00
#
_symmetry.space_group_name_H-M   'P 1'
#
loop_
_entity.id
_entity.type
_entity.pdbx_description
1 polymer ?
#
loop_
_entity_poly.entity_id
_entity_poly.type
_entity_poly.pdbx_seq_one_letter_code
_entity_poly.pdbx_strand_id
1 'polypeptide(L)'
;MSALGLPTLRQWNRHETAGSMLYGGDVCVFEVNRSGQPPVSDPSVAECTQIFRVRDLDAVVAQVLSVGASSAVQETIHNVRTVFLRDSVGHLYGLRQAHDDSPLAQNLEAARSWNAGARGLAGLPSLPSSIQNLGYVRLRVEDPDAMATFYAEMLGLDVLPSSADGVV
;
A
#
# COMPACT_ATOMS: atom_id res chain seq x y z
N MET A 1 -5.51 -16.80 -4.39
CA MET A 1 -4.27 -16.21 -4.94
C MET A 1 -4.34 -14.71 -4.63
N SER A 2 -3.27 -14.05 -4.18
CA SER A 2 -3.32 -12.60 -3.87
C SER A 2 -3.57 -11.81 -5.15
N ALA A 3 -4.55 -10.90 -5.15
CA ALA A 3 -4.93 -10.11 -6.33
C ALA A 3 -3.74 -9.29 -6.90
N LEU A 4 -2.84 -8.85 -6.01
CA LEU A 4 -1.65 -8.08 -6.35
C LEU A 4 -0.45 -8.95 -6.76
N GLY A 5 -0.56 -10.28 -6.66
CA GLY A 5 0.56 -11.18 -6.98
C GLY A 5 1.77 -11.03 -6.06
N LEU A 6 1.59 -10.55 -4.83
CA LEU A 6 2.69 -10.39 -3.88
C LEU A 6 3.34 -11.75 -3.55
N PRO A 7 4.67 -11.82 -3.45
CA PRO A 7 5.36 -13.06 -3.10
C PRO A 7 4.96 -13.55 -1.69
N THR A 8 4.61 -14.82 -1.56
CA THR A 8 4.35 -15.45 -0.25
C THR A 8 5.68 -15.84 0.40
N LEU A 9 5.94 -15.32 1.60
CA LEU A 9 7.11 -15.67 2.41
C LEU A 9 6.84 -16.89 3.30
N ARG A 10 5.64 -16.95 3.89
CA ARG A 10 5.26 -17.99 4.83
C ARG A 10 3.76 -18.21 4.81
N GLN A 11 3.32 -19.44 5.06
CA GLN A 11 1.92 -19.76 5.34
C GLN A 11 1.83 -20.59 6.62
N TRP A 12 0.71 -20.47 7.33
CA TRP A 12 0.42 -21.31 8.50
C TRP A 12 -1.06 -21.67 8.54
N ASN A 13 -1.31 -22.85 9.09
CA ASN A 13 -2.64 -23.35 9.41
C ASN A 13 -2.54 -24.13 10.73
N ARG A 14 -2.97 -23.49 11.82
CA ARG A 14 -3.05 -24.03 13.17
C ARG A 14 -4.51 -24.08 13.59
N HIS A 15 -4.80 -24.83 14.65
CA HIS A 15 -6.15 -25.19 15.08
C HIS A 15 -7.14 -24.00 15.12
N GLU A 16 -6.67 -22.81 15.53
CA GLU A 16 -7.48 -21.59 15.64
C GLU A 16 -6.98 -20.42 14.79
N THR A 17 -5.79 -20.54 14.21
CA THR A 17 -5.16 -19.45 13.45
C THR A 17 -4.63 -19.97 12.13
N ALA A 18 -5.05 -19.33 11.05
CA ALA A 18 -4.49 -19.56 9.74
C ALA A 18 -4.14 -18.21 9.13
N GLY A 19 -3.09 -18.18 8.32
CA GLY A 19 -2.67 -16.94 7.71
C GLY A 19 -1.54 -17.12 6.72
N SER A 20 -1.17 -16.02 6.11
CA SER A 20 -0.06 -15.93 5.16
C SER A 20 0.71 -14.64 5.39
N MET A 21 2.02 -14.73 5.26
CA MET A 21 2.92 -13.58 5.27
C MET A 21 3.34 -13.32 3.82
N LEU A 22 3.08 -12.12 3.35
CA LEU A 22 3.39 -11.68 1.99
C LEU A 22 4.50 -10.64 2.04
N TYR A 23 5.43 -10.68 1.09
CA TYR A 23 6.45 -9.65 0.96
C TYR A 23 5.86 -8.39 0.33
N GLY A 24 6.02 -7.24 0.99
CA GLY A 24 5.47 -5.95 0.59
C GLY A 24 6.47 -4.99 -0.06
N GLY A 25 7.70 -5.46 -0.35
CA GLY A 25 8.79 -4.62 -0.83
C GLY A 25 9.66 -4.06 0.29
N ASP A 26 10.85 -3.55 -0.06
CA ASP A 26 11.91 -3.10 0.85
C ASP A 26 12.01 -4.01 2.09
N VAL A 27 11.68 -3.49 3.28
CA VAL A 27 11.70 -4.21 4.56
C VAL A 27 10.29 -4.55 5.09
N CYS A 28 9.26 -4.43 4.26
CA CYS A 28 7.87 -4.61 4.67
C CYS A 28 7.34 -6.02 4.38
N VAL A 29 6.59 -6.56 5.34
CA VAL A 29 5.79 -7.78 5.17
C VAL A 29 4.35 -7.53 5.60
N PHE A 30 3.40 -8.14 4.91
CA PHE A 30 2.00 -8.17 5.32
C PHE A 30 1.69 -9.51 5.95
N GLU A 31 1.25 -9.48 7.19
CA GLU A 31 0.69 -10.65 7.83
C GLU A 31 -0.83 -10.62 7.70
N VAL A 32 -1.36 -11.54 6.88
CA VAL A 32 -2.80 -11.72 6.69
C VAL A 32 -3.24 -12.89 7.55
N ASN A 33 -3.94 -12.57 8.62
CA ASN A 33 -4.56 -13.54 9.51
C ASN A 33 -6.04 -13.74 9.16
N ARG A 34 -6.54 -14.97 9.35
CA ARG A 34 -7.97 -15.25 9.29
C ARG A 34 -8.66 -14.41 10.37
N SER A 35 -9.49 -13.47 9.94
CA SER A 35 -10.39 -12.70 10.80
C SER A 35 -11.78 -13.33 10.83
N GLY A 36 -12.44 -13.27 11.98
CA GLY A 36 -13.88 -13.54 12.10
C GLY A 36 -14.75 -12.30 11.83
N GLN A 37 -14.14 -11.11 11.69
CA GLN A 37 -14.85 -9.86 11.41
C GLN A 37 -15.08 -9.69 9.91
N PRO A 38 -16.22 -9.10 9.49
CA PRO A 38 -16.51 -8.84 8.09
C PRO A 38 -15.58 -7.76 7.52
N PRO A 39 -15.22 -7.83 6.22
CA PRO A 39 -14.48 -6.77 5.55
C PRO A 39 -15.26 -5.46 5.50
N VAL A 40 -14.56 -4.33 5.64
CA VAL A 40 -15.16 -2.99 5.56
C VAL A 40 -15.35 -2.58 4.10
N SER A 41 -16.49 -1.97 3.78
CA SER A 41 -16.82 -1.57 2.42
C SER A 41 -16.19 -0.22 2.03
N ASP A 42 -16.38 0.83 2.79
CA ASP A 42 -16.01 2.17 2.34
C ASP A 42 -14.56 2.54 2.77
N PRO A 43 -13.69 2.98 1.83
CA PRO A 43 -12.36 3.53 2.16
C PRO A 43 -12.35 4.62 3.23
N SER A 44 -13.44 5.39 3.36
CA SER A 44 -13.56 6.48 4.33
C SER A 44 -13.69 5.99 5.78
N VAL A 45 -14.09 4.72 5.97
CA VAL A 45 -14.28 4.07 7.28
C VAL A 45 -13.37 2.86 7.50
N ALA A 46 -12.51 2.52 6.54
CA ALA A 46 -11.50 1.48 6.71
C ALA A 46 -10.44 1.94 7.72
N GLU A 47 -10.25 1.18 8.81
CA GLU A 47 -9.29 1.51 9.87
C GLU A 47 -7.85 1.59 9.35
N CYS A 48 -7.49 0.71 8.42
CA CYS A 48 -6.16 0.60 7.87
C CYS A 48 -6.21 0.17 6.40
N THR A 49 -5.63 0.98 5.51
CA THR A 49 -5.57 0.70 4.08
C THR A 49 -4.13 0.77 3.58
N GLN A 50 -3.65 -0.29 2.94
CA GLN A 50 -2.33 -0.33 2.30
C GLN A 50 -2.42 0.29 0.91
N ILE A 51 -1.45 1.15 0.55
CA ILE A 51 -1.43 1.81 -0.75
C ILE A 51 -0.10 1.52 -1.46
N PHE A 52 -0.19 0.75 -2.54
CA PHE A 52 0.94 0.35 -3.37
C PHE A 52 1.23 1.39 -4.44
N ARG A 53 2.51 1.72 -4.66
CA ARG A 53 2.93 2.52 -5.81
C ARG A 53 3.10 1.63 -7.02
N VAL A 54 2.52 2.02 -8.15
CA VAL A 54 2.56 1.22 -9.39
C VAL A 54 3.01 2.04 -10.60
N ARG A 55 3.70 1.37 -11.53
CA ARG A 55 4.05 1.87 -12.86
C ARG A 55 3.00 1.34 -13.83
N ASP A 56 2.33 2.23 -14.54
CA ASP A 56 1.13 1.96 -15.36
C ASP A 56 -0.10 1.55 -14.53
N LEU A 57 -0.73 2.54 -13.90
CA LEU A 57 -1.89 2.32 -13.04
C LEU A 57 -3.04 1.63 -13.78
N ASP A 58 -3.32 2.03 -15.01
CA ASP A 58 -4.47 1.50 -15.76
C ASP A 58 -4.25 0.04 -16.16
N ALA A 59 -3.03 -0.32 -16.59
CA ALA A 59 -2.70 -1.73 -16.86
C ALA A 59 -2.78 -2.60 -15.60
N VAL A 60 -2.28 -2.12 -14.46
CA VAL A 60 -2.36 -2.88 -13.20
C VAL A 60 -3.80 -3.01 -12.72
N VAL A 61 -4.61 -1.95 -12.82
CA VAL A 61 -6.04 -2.00 -12.50
C VAL A 61 -6.74 -3.04 -13.39
N ALA A 62 -6.52 -3.01 -14.70
CA ALA A 62 -7.10 -4.00 -15.61
C ALA A 62 -6.66 -5.44 -15.25
N GLN A 63 -5.38 -5.63 -14.92
CA GLN A 63 -4.85 -6.92 -14.50
C GLN A 63 -5.53 -7.43 -13.22
N VAL A 64 -5.63 -6.61 -12.16
CA VAL A 64 -6.23 -7.05 -10.91
C VAL A 64 -7.73 -7.32 -11.06
N LEU A 65 -8.44 -6.52 -11.85
CA LEU A 65 -9.85 -6.76 -12.16
C LEU A 65 -10.05 -8.09 -12.90
N SER A 66 -9.15 -8.44 -13.83
CA SER A 66 -9.22 -9.70 -14.58
C SER A 66 -9.09 -10.96 -13.71
N VAL A 67 -8.50 -10.85 -12.52
CA VAL A 67 -8.33 -11.96 -11.57
C VAL A 67 -9.37 -11.97 -10.44
N GLY A 68 -10.42 -11.15 -10.54
CA GLY A 68 -11.58 -11.16 -9.64
C GLY A 68 -11.59 -10.07 -8.58
N ALA A 69 -10.72 -9.06 -8.68
CA ALA A 69 -10.87 -7.84 -7.88
C ALA A 69 -12.11 -7.05 -8.33
N SER A 70 -12.63 -6.19 -7.46
CA SER A 70 -13.67 -5.22 -7.81
C SER A 70 -13.21 -3.80 -7.54
N SER A 71 -13.61 -2.85 -8.39
CA SER A 71 -13.33 -1.43 -8.19
C SER A 71 -14.22 -0.86 -7.09
N ALA A 72 -13.65 -0.09 -6.17
CA ALA A 72 -14.40 0.62 -5.14
C ALA A 72 -14.56 2.10 -5.49
N VAL A 73 -13.45 2.84 -5.56
CA VAL A 73 -13.43 4.31 -5.70
C VAL A 73 -12.15 4.73 -6.42
N GLN A 74 -12.21 5.80 -7.21
CA GLN A 74 -11.02 6.49 -7.71
C GLN A 74 -10.92 7.88 -7.07
N GLU A 75 -9.74 8.23 -6.59
CA GLU A 75 -9.39 9.55 -6.06
C GLU A 75 -8.29 10.18 -6.92
N THR A 76 -8.30 11.50 -7.04
CA THR A 76 -7.18 12.27 -7.60
C THR A 76 -6.88 13.43 -6.67
N ILE A 77 -5.70 13.41 -6.06
CA ILE A 77 -5.23 14.43 -5.11
C ILE A 77 -3.88 14.93 -5.61
N HIS A 78 -3.74 16.24 -5.77
CA HIS A 78 -2.53 16.89 -6.32
C HIS A 78 -2.04 16.23 -7.62
N ASN A 79 -2.96 16.00 -8.56
CA ASN A 79 -2.71 15.33 -9.85
C ASN A 79 -2.21 13.88 -9.76
N VAL A 80 -2.24 13.26 -8.58
CA VAL A 80 -1.88 11.85 -8.43
C VAL A 80 -3.13 11.00 -8.28
N ARG A 81 -3.30 10.06 -9.24
CA ARG A 81 -4.40 9.11 -9.25
C ARG A 81 -4.16 7.98 -8.26
N THR A 82 -5.18 7.68 -7.46
CA THR A 82 -5.26 6.48 -6.63
C THR A 82 -6.56 5.75 -6.92
N VAL A 83 -6.48 4.45 -7.19
CA VAL A 83 -7.65 3.59 -7.39
C VAL A 83 -7.72 2.61 -6.23
N PHE A 84 -8.83 2.64 -5.51
CA PHE A 84 -9.14 1.70 -4.44
C PHE A 84 -9.90 0.50 -5.00
N LEU A 85 -9.43 -0.69 -4.64
CA LEU A 85 -9.93 -1.97 -5.12
C LEU A 85 -10.17 -2.92 -3.95
N ARG A 86 -10.99 -3.93 -4.21
CA ARG A 86 -11.17 -5.07 -3.31
C ARG A 86 -10.60 -6.33 -3.90
N ASP A 87 -10.01 -7.16 -3.05
CA ASP A 87 -9.69 -8.53 -3.43
C ASP A 87 -10.91 -9.46 -3.39
N SER A 88 -10.69 -10.74 -3.65
CA SER A 88 -11.73 -11.78 -3.70
C SER A 88 -12.43 -12.03 -2.36
N VAL A 89 -11.89 -11.55 -1.24
CA VAL A 89 -12.50 -11.68 0.09
C VAL A 89 -13.00 -10.34 0.62
N GLY A 90 -12.99 -9.28 -0.20
CA GLY A 90 -13.55 -7.98 0.13
C GLY A 90 -12.57 -7.02 0.81
N HIS A 91 -11.30 -7.40 1.01
CA HIS A 91 -10.29 -6.55 1.64
C HIS A 91 -9.94 -5.37 0.75
N LEU A 92 -9.90 -4.17 1.33
CA LEU A 92 -9.68 -2.92 0.62
C LEU A 92 -8.18 -2.56 0.58
N TYR A 93 -7.70 -2.20 -0.61
CA TYR A 93 -6.35 -1.66 -0.81
C TYR A 93 -6.35 -0.58 -1.90
N GLY A 94 -5.30 0.24 -1.95
CA GLY A 94 -5.12 1.27 -2.97
C GLY A 94 -3.95 0.97 -3.92
N LEU A 95 -4.13 1.34 -5.18
CA LEU A 95 -3.09 1.45 -6.18
C LEU A 95 -2.90 2.92 -6.53
N ARG A 96 -1.71 3.46 -6.24
CA ARG A 96 -1.36 4.85 -6.52
C ARG A 96 -0.37 4.91 -7.68
N GLN A 97 -0.66 5.76 -8.66
CA GLN A 97 0.24 5.99 -9.77
C GLN A 97 1.56 6.56 -9.24
N ALA A 98 2.68 5.92 -9.59
CA ALA A 98 3.99 6.49 -9.37
C ALA A 98 4.16 7.72 -10.25
N HIS A 99 4.65 8.80 -9.65
CA HIS A 99 4.94 10.06 -10.31
C HIS A 99 6.40 10.42 -10.07
N ASP A 100 7.12 10.71 -11.16
CA ASP A 100 8.56 10.94 -11.13
C ASP A 100 8.91 12.37 -10.69
N ASP A 101 8.04 13.34 -10.91
CA ASP A 101 8.32 14.74 -10.55
C ASP A 101 7.85 15.08 -9.12
N SER A 102 7.77 14.10 -8.23
CA SER A 102 7.42 14.34 -6.83
C SER A 102 8.59 15.00 -6.08
N PRO A 103 8.39 16.11 -5.36
CA PRO A 103 9.46 16.73 -4.56
C PRO A 103 9.79 15.96 -3.26
N LEU A 104 8.90 15.07 -2.82
CA LEU A 104 9.09 14.29 -1.59
C LEU A 104 10.26 13.31 -1.69
N ALA A 105 11.19 13.36 -0.71
CA ALA A 105 12.42 12.58 -0.70
C ALA A 105 12.22 11.06 -0.85
N GLN A 106 11.20 10.51 -0.19
CA GLN A 106 10.86 9.09 -0.29
C GLN A 106 10.43 8.67 -1.71
N ASN A 107 9.79 9.57 -2.46
CA ASN A 107 9.37 9.30 -3.83
C ASN A 107 10.57 9.38 -4.79
N LEU A 108 11.47 10.33 -4.57
CA LEU A 108 12.74 10.43 -5.31
C LEU A 108 13.59 9.19 -5.11
N GLU A 109 13.69 8.70 -3.87
CA GLU A 109 14.42 7.46 -3.56
C GLU A 109 13.78 6.23 -4.21
N ALA A 110 12.44 6.10 -4.12
CA ALA A 110 11.72 5.01 -4.77
C ALA A 110 11.93 5.02 -6.31
N ALA A 111 11.94 6.20 -6.94
CA ALA A 111 12.23 6.35 -8.36
C ALA A 111 13.67 5.97 -8.69
N ARG A 112 14.65 6.44 -7.89
CA ARG A 112 16.06 6.09 -8.06
C ARG A 112 16.29 4.57 -7.98
N SER A 113 15.78 3.94 -6.92
CA SER A 113 15.89 2.49 -6.71
C SER A 113 15.24 1.71 -7.84
N TRP A 114 14.05 2.13 -8.30
CA TRP A 114 13.38 1.52 -9.45
C TRP A 114 14.20 1.61 -10.74
N ASN A 115 14.75 2.79 -11.04
CA ASN A 115 15.54 3.03 -12.25
C ASN A 115 16.87 2.26 -12.22
N ALA A 116 17.40 1.98 -11.03
CA ALA A 116 18.53 1.07 -10.84
C ALA A 116 18.15 -0.42 -11.00
N GLY A 117 16.88 -0.73 -11.25
CA GLY A 117 16.35 -2.08 -11.40
C GLY A 117 16.05 -2.80 -10.08
N ALA A 118 16.14 -2.11 -8.94
CA ALA A 118 15.81 -2.70 -7.65
C ALA A 118 14.29 -2.88 -7.51
N ARG A 119 13.87 -4.11 -7.16
CA ARG A 119 12.46 -4.49 -6.93
C ARG A 119 12.24 -5.26 -5.64
N GLY A 120 13.21 -5.18 -4.73
CA GLY A 120 13.25 -5.92 -3.47
C GLY A 120 14.68 -5.92 -2.90
N LEU A 121 14.83 -6.43 -1.68
CA LEU A 121 16.13 -6.59 -1.05
C LEU A 121 16.86 -7.84 -1.54
N ALA A 122 18.19 -7.82 -1.48
CA ALA A 122 19.02 -8.98 -1.79
C ALA A 122 18.64 -10.17 -0.89
N GLY A 123 18.44 -11.35 -1.51
CA GLY A 123 18.05 -12.57 -0.81
C GLY A 123 16.54 -12.69 -0.52
N LEU A 124 15.73 -11.68 -0.86
CA LEU A 124 14.28 -11.76 -0.79
C LEU A 124 13.65 -11.86 -2.20
N PRO A 125 12.44 -12.45 -2.32
CA PRO A 125 11.71 -12.44 -3.59
C PRO A 125 11.48 -11.01 -4.09
N SER A 126 11.57 -10.78 -5.40
CA SER A 126 11.24 -9.48 -5.98
C SER A 126 9.73 -9.27 -6.06
N LEU A 127 9.31 -8.01 -5.97
CA LEU A 127 7.94 -7.60 -6.29
C LEU A 127 7.62 -7.80 -7.78
N PRO A 128 6.32 -7.93 -8.13
CA PRO A 128 5.87 -7.86 -9.52
C PRO A 128 6.42 -6.63 -10.24
N SER A 129 6.72 -6.77 -11.54
CA SER A 129 7.36 -5.71 -12.35
C SER A 129 6.54 -4.44 -12.56
N SER A 130 5.30 -4.41 -12.10
CA SER A 130 4.41 -3.25 -12.16
C SER A 130 4.22 -2.58 -10.79
N ILE A 131 4.61 -3.25 -9.71
CA ILE A 131 4.56 -2.72 -8.34
C ILE A 131 5.96 -2.20 -7.99
N GLN A 132 6.05 -0.90 -7.70
CA GLN A 132 7.30 -0.26 -7.29
C GLN A 132 7.66 -0.65 -5.86
N ASN A 133 6.77 -0.35 -4.91
CA ASN A 133 6.89 -0.66 -3.48
C ASN A 133 5.55 -0.41 -2.76
N LEU A 134 5.48 -0.75 -1.47
CA LEU A 134 4.48 -0.17 -0.58
C LEU A 134 4.77 1.33 -0.42
N GLY A 135 3.85 2.17 -0.88
CA GLY A 135 4.02 3.62 -0.79
C GLY A 135 3.81 4.12 0.63
N TYR A 136 2.66 3.78 1.21
CA TYR A 136 2.31 4.13 2.59
C TYR A 136 1.10 3.31 3.07
N VAL A 137 0.88 3.34 4.37
CA VAL A 137 -0.34 2.84 5.02
C VAL A 137 -1.16 4.05 5.46
N ARG A 138 -2.45 4.07 5.11
CA ARG A 138 -3.40 5.07 5.58
C ARG A 138 -4.11 4.49 6.81
N LEU A 139 -3.92 5.13 7.96
CA LEU A 139 -4.63 4.82 9.19
C LEU A 139 -5.77 5.82 9.39
N ARG A 140 -6.94 5.32 9.77
CA ARG A 140 -8.05 6.16 10.20
C ARG A 140 -8.06 6.20 11.72
N VAL A 141 -7.98 7.41 12.26
CA VAL A 141 -7.98 7.66 13.70
C VAL A 141 -8.94 8.80 14.00
N GLU A 142 -9.39 8.89 15.25
CA GLU A 142 -10.28 9.96 15.72
C GLU A 142 -9.58 11.32 15.67
N ASP A 143 -8.32 11.37 16.14
CA ASP A 143 -7.48 12.57 16.16
C ASP A 143 -6.17 12.31 15.39
N PRO A 144 -6.10 12.73 14.10
CA PRO A 144 -4.91 12.52 13.27
C PRO A 144 -3.71 13.35 13.73
N ASP A 145 -3.93 14.53 14.32
CA ASP A 145 -2.85 15.42 14.75
C ASP A 145 -2.19 14.89 16.02
N ALA A 146 -2.99 14.40 16.97
CA ALA A 146 -2.48 13.73 18.17
C ALA A 146 -1.69 12.46 17.81
N MET A 147 -2.20 11.65 16.88
CA MET A 147 -1.51 10.44 16.44
C MET A 147 -0.19 10.76 15.71
N ALA A 148 -0.19 11.78 14.83
CA ALA A 148 1.01 12.22 14.13
C ALA A 148 2.08 12.72 15.12
N THR A 149 1.68 13.54 16.10
CA THR A 149 2.56 14.05 17.17
C THR A 149 3.15 12.89 17.97
N PHE A 150 2.32 11.94 18.41
CA PHE A 150 2.78 10.76 19.15
C PHE A 150 3.88 9.98 18.39
N TYR A 151 3.66 9.69 17.10
CA TYR A 151 4.65 8.96 16.29
C TYR A 151 5.90 9.79 16.03
N ALA A 152 5.76 11.09 15.79
CA ALA A 152 6.88 12.00 15.58
C ALA A 152 7.79 12.03 16.82
N GLU A 153 7.21 12.18 18.01
CA GLU A 153 7.96 12.17 19.27
C GLU A 153 8.57 10.79 19.57
N MET A 154 7.78 9.73 19.44
CA MET A 154 8.23 8.36 19.74
C MET A 154 9.41 7.93 18.85
N LEU A 155 9.40 8.32 17.57
CA LEU A 155 10.39 7.90 16.59
C LEU A 155 11.46 8.98 16.32
N GLY A 156 11.33 10.16 16.90
CA GLY A 156 12.21 11.30 16.63
C GLY A 156 12.13 11.76 15.17
N LEU A 157 10.93 11.79 14.59
CA LEU A 157 10.68 12.17 13.20
C LEU A 157 10.13 13.60 13.11
N ASP A 158 10.46 14.28 12.02
CA ASP A 158 9.81 15.54 11.67
C ASP A 158 8.38 15.30 11.17
N VAL A 159 7.43 16.13 11.63
CA VAL A 159 6.09 16.17 11.04
C VAL A 159 6.19 16.93 9.72
N LEU A 160 5.91 16.25 8.62
CA LEU A 160 5.85 16.89 7.31
C LEU A 160 4.62 17.81 7.23
N PRO A 161 4.73 18.99 6.59
CA PRO A 161 3.59 19.89 6.42
C PRO A 161 2.47 19.20 5.65
N SER A 162 1.23 19.52 6.01
CA SER A 162 0.06 19.00 5.33
C SER A 162 0.07 19.40 3.86
N SER A 163 -0.10 18.43 2.97
CA SER A 163 -0.25 18.72 1.53
C SER A 163 -1.51 19.54 1.22
N ALA A 164 -2.47 19.67 2.15
CA ALA A 164 -3.65 20.52 1.97
C ALA A 164 -3.31 22.02 2.00
N ASP A 165 -2.14 22.40 2.53
CA ASP A 165 -1.71 23.80 2.65
C ASP A 165 -0.91 24.31 1.43
N GLY A 166 -0.85 23.50 0.36
CA GLY A 166 -0.38 23.98 -0.95
C GLY A 166 1.11 24.32 -1.04
N VAL A 167 1.95 23.84 -0.12
CA VAL A 167 3.41 24.01 -0.22
C VAL A 167 4.11 22.67 -0.03
N VAL A 168 4.51 22.07 -1.16
CA VAL A 168 5.78 21.34 -1.30
C VAL A 168 6.43 21.79 -2.59
#